data_AF-A0A7C5YN53-F1
#
_entry.id   AF-A0A7C5YN53-F1
#
_cell.length_a   1.000
_cell.length_b   1.000
_cell.length_c   1.000
_cell.angle_alpha   90.00
_cell.angle_beta   90.00
_cell.angle_gamma   90.00
#
_symmetry.space_group_name_H-M   'P 1'
#
loop_
_entity.id
_entity.type
_entity.pdbx_description
1 polymer ?
#
loop_
_entity_poly.entity_id
_entity_poly.type
_entity_poly.pdbx_seq_one_letter_code
_entity_poly.pdbx_strand_id
1 'polypeptide(L)'
;MATVGYLEGTDPLLLTRLAVQGIGTLPLSNGFDLHGKYINHLTRQDGVSVVVGYLHKVLPTPGMTITPHDLLFACMTHGIPVLLVAEKAAHEQACRLLGEAAGYVRLVDPAELYAAILEVIS
;
A
#
# COMPACT_ATOMS: atom_id res chain seq x y z
N MET A 1 -4.81 14.57 11.88
CA MET A 1 -4.88 13.12 12.18
C MET A 1 -4.46 12.40 10.91
N ALA A 2 -3.53 11.44 11.01
CA ALA A 2 -3.05 10.69 9.85
C ALA A 2 -4.14 9.75 9.32
N THR A 3 -4.13 9.52 8.01
CA THR A 3 -5.02 8.55 7.35
C THR A 3 -4.16 7.52 6.63
N VAL A 4 -4.40 6.24 6.91
CA VAL A 4 -3.78 5.10 6.24
C VAL A 4 -4.70 4.64 5.11
N GLY A 5 -4.23 4.75 3.87
CA GLY A 5 -4.86 4.11 2.72
C GLY A 5 -4.54 2.62 2.73
N TYR A 6 -5.51 1.73 2.59
CA TYR A 6 -5.25 0.28 2.57
C TYR A 6 -5.87 -0.39 1.35
N LEU A 7 -5.12 -1.29 0.72
CA LEU A 7 -5.65 -2.17 -0.32
C LEU A 7 -6.43 -3.33 0.32
N GLU A 8 -7.40 -3.87 -0.42
CA GLU A 8 -8.24 -4.99 0.02
C GLU A 8 -7.40 -6.17 0.53
N GLY A 9 -7.93 -6.94 1.48
CA GLY A 9 -7.24 -8.08 2.09
C GLY A 9 -6.22 -7.71 3.17
N THR A 10 -6.01 -6.42 3.47
CA THR A 10 -5.23 -5.97 4.63
C THR A 10 -5.82 -6.53 5.94
N ASP A 11 -4.95 -6.97 6.87
CA ASP A 11 -5.36 -7.60 8.13
C ASP A 11 -6.39 -6.74 8.90
N PRO A 12 -7.63 -7.24 9.13
CA PRO A 12 -8.66 -6.50 9.82
C PRO A 12 -8.30 -6.17 11.28
N LEU A 13 -7.46 -6.97 11.95
CA LEU A 13 -6.98 -6.66 13.30
C LEU A 13 -6.04 -5.46 13.31
N LEU A 14 -5.18 -5.33 12.29
CA LEU A 14 -4.34 -4.16 12.11
C LEU A 14 -5.18 -2.90 11.87
N LEU A 15 -6.18 -2.98 10.98
CA LEU A 15 -7.10 -1.86 10.71
C LEU A 15 -7.88 -1.45 11.97
N THR A 16 -8.38 -2.43 12.72
CA THR A 16 -9.06 -2.21 14.01
C THR A 16 -8.13 -1.50 15.00
N ARG A 17 -6.86 -1.92 15.09
CA ARG A 17 -5.87 -1.31 15.98
C ARG A 17 -5.58 0.15 15.61
N LEU A 18 -5.46 0.47 14.32
CA LEU A 18 -5.30 1.85 13.86
C LEU A 18 -6.51 2.72 14.22
N ALA A 19 -7.73 2.20 13.99
CA ALA A 19 -8.97 2.90 14.28
C ALA A 19 -9.12 3.22 15.78
N VAL A 20 -8.77 2.29 16.67
CA VAL A 20 -8.79 2.49 18.13
C VAL A 20 -7.86 3.63 18.57
N GLN A 21 -6.77 3.87 17.83
CA GLN A 21 -5.85 4.98 18.09
C GLN A 21 -6.27 6.31 17.47
N GLY A 22 -7.44 6.35 16.83
CA GLY A 22 -7.90 7.53 16.10
C GLY A 22 -7.15 7.77 14.79
N ILE A 23 -6.45 6.77 14.25
CA ILE A 23 -5.84 6.86 12.92
C ILE A 23 -6.92 6.51 11.89
N GLY A 24 -7.13 7.38 10.91
CA GLY A 24 -8.11 7.14 9.84
C GLY A 24 -7.69 5.97 8.96
N THR A 25 -8.65 5.19 8.46
CA THR A 25 -8.40 4.13 7.47
C THR A 25 -9.26 4.37 6.24
N LEU A 26 -8.65 4.44 5.07
CA LEU A 26 -9.33 4.66 3.79
C LEU A 26 -9.16 3.44 2.87
N PRO A 27 -10.23 2.71 2.49
CA PRO A 27 -10.11 1.61 1.54
C PRO A 27 -9.73 2.14 0.15
N LEU A 28 -8.75 1.48 -0.47
CA LEU A 28 -8.24 1.77 -1.79
C LEU A 28 -8.39 0.56 -2.71
N SER A 29 -8.81 0.80 -3.94
CA SER A 29 -8.86 -0.22 -4.99
C SER A 29 -7.64 -0.13 -5.88
N ASN A 30 -7.16 -1.29 -6.32
CA ASN A 30 -6.17 -1.41 -7.38
C ASN A 30 -6.76 -1.32 -8.80
N GLY A 31 -8.09 -1.20 -8.93
CA GLY A 31 -8.81 -1.13 -10.19
C GLY A 31 -9.38 -2.48 -10.67
N PHE A 32 -9.00 -3.60 -10.05
CA PHE A 32 -9.45 -4.95 -10.42
C PHE A 32 -10.50 -5.51 -9.45
N ASP A 33 -10.28 -5.32 -8.15
CA ASP A 33 -11.20 -5.77 -7.11
C ASP A 33 -12.35 -4.79 -6.82
N LEU A 34 -12.27 -3.56 -7.37
CA LEU A 34 -13.25 -2.47 -7.23
C LEU A 34 -13.64 -2.17 -5.76
N HIS A 35 -12.72 -2.40 -4.82
CA HIS A 35 -12.97 -2.17 -3.40
C HIS A 35 -12.35 -0.84 -2.92
N GLY A 36 -13.19 0.17 -2.66
CA GLY A 36 -12.74 1.48 -2.17
C GLY A 36 -12.40 2.48 -3.29
N LYS A 37 -11.71 3.57 -2.93
CA LYS A 37 -11.33 4.62 -3.89
C LYS A 37 -10.19 4.11 -4.77
N TYR A 38 -10.29 4.28 -6.09
CA TYR A 38 -9.20 3.89 -6.99
C TYR A 38 -7.90 4.62 -6.63
N ILE A 39 -6.81 3.88 -6.42
CA ILE A 39 -5.54 4.41 -5.93
C ILE A 39 -4.97 5.53 -6.82
N ASN A 40 -5.16 5.45 -8.14
CA ASN A 40 -4.71 6.49 -9.06
C ASN A 40 -5.59 7.75 -9.08
N HIS A 41 -6.69 7.77 -8.33
CA HIS A 41 -7.50 8.98 -8.08
C HIS A 41 -7.17 9.63 -6.73
N LEU A 42 -6.16 9.15 -6.01
CA LEU A 42 -5.68 9.83 -4.81
C LEU A 42 -5.13 11.21 -5.15
N THR A 43 -5.42 12.15 -4.28
CA THR A 43 -4.97 13.54 -4.33
C THR A 43 -4.47 13.96 -2.95
N ARG A 44 -3.78 15.10 -2.87
CA ARG A 44 -3.37 15.66 -1.57
C ARG A 44 -4.54 15.98 -0.64
N GLN A 45 -5.73 16.26 -1.18
CA GLN A 45 -6.92 16.58 -0.39
C GLN A 45 -7.48 15.36 0.36
N ASP A 46 -7.15 14.14 -0.09
CA ASP A 46 -7.55 12.91 0.60
C ASP A 46 -6.81 12.72 1.95
N GLY A 47 -5.73 13.46 2.19
CA GLY A 47 -5.00 13.44 3.46
C GLY A 47 -4.38 12.08 3.81
N VAL A 48 -4.15 11.23 2.81
CA VAL A 48 -3.50 9.91 2.98
C VAL A 48 -2.03 10.11 3.30
N SER A 49 -1.61 9.63 4.46
CA SER A 49 -0.24 9.73 4.98
C SER A 49 0.64 8.57 4.55
N VAL A 50 0.06 7.39 4.32
CA VAL A 50 0.75 6.18 3.85
C VAL A 50 -0.26 5.24 3.20
N VAL A 51 0.16 4.51 2.17
CA VAL A 51 -0.60 3.41 1.57
C VAL A 51 -0.01 2.07 1.99
N VAL A 52 -0.86 1.13 2.37
CA VAL A 52 -0.47 -0.23 2.74
C VAL A 52 -1.23 -1.27 1.94
N GLY A 53 -0.59 -2.41 1.68
CA GLY A 53 -1.26 -3.54 1.03
C GLY A 53 -0.32 -4.73 0.89
N TYR A 54 -0.87 -5.90 0.59
CA TYR A 54 -0.04 -7.05 0.27
C TYR A 54 0.57 -6.92 -1.12
N LEU A 55 1.78 -7.45 -1.31
CA LEU A 55 2.51 -7.38 -2.58
C LEU A 55 1.66 -7.79 -3.78
N HIS A 56 0.87 -8.86 -3.64
CA HIS A 56 0.04 -9.38 -4.74
C HIS A 56 -1.04 -8.39 -5.24
N LYS A 57 -1.36 -7.34 -4.48
CA LYS A 57 -2.35 -6.33 -4.90
C LYS A 57 -1.83 -5.34 -5.93
N VAL A 58 -0.51 -5.22 -6.06
CA VAL A 58 0.13 -4.31 -7.03
C VAL A 58 0.78 -5.05 -8.19
N LEU A 59 0.83 -6.39 -8.14
CA LEU A 59 1.37 -7.21 -9.21
C LEU A 59 0.30 -7.51 -10.26
N PRO A 60 0.63 -7.42 -11.56
CA PRO A 60 -0.30 -7.80 -12.60
C PRO A 60 -0.55 -9.31 -12.61
N THR A 61 -1.78 -9.72 -12.93
CA THR A 61 -2.05 -11.11 -13.32
C THR A 61 -1.66 -11.34 -14.79
N PRO A 62 -1.37 -12.58 -15.21
CA PRO A 62 -1.04 -12.88 -16.59
C PRO A 62 -2.06 -12.32 -17.58
N GLY A 63 -1.60 -11.56 -18.58
CA GLY A 63 -2.45 -10.92 -19.59
C GLY A 63 -2.82 -9.46 -19.27
N MET A 64 -2.51 -8.96 -18.07
CA MET A 64 -2.63 -7.53 -17.76
C MET A 64 -1.40 -6.77 -18.25
N THR A 65 -1.63 -5.59 -18.84
CA THR A 65 -0.56 -4.69 -19.30
C THR A 65 -0.14 -3.66 -18.27
N ILE A 66 -0.90 -3.51 -17.17
CA ILE A 66 -0.58 -2.56 -16.12
C ILE A 66 0.66 -3.01 -15.35
N THR A 67 1.58 -2.11 -15.08
CA THR A 67 2.75 -2.38 -14.24
C THR A 67 2.49 -1.94 -12.79
N PRO A 68 3.28 -2.44 -11.80
CA PRO A 68 3.24 -1.90 -10.45
C PRO A 68 3.52 -0.39 -10.40
N HIS A 69 4.36 0.11 -11.30
CA HIS A 69 4.65 1.53 -11.44
C HIS A 69 3.40 2.31 -11.86
N ASP A 70 2.66 1.84 -12.87
CA ASP A 70 1.41 2.48 -13.33
C ASP A 70 0.34 2.51 -12.24
N LEU A 71 0.23 1.44 -11.46
CA LEU A 71 -0.76 1.32 -10.38
C LEU A 71 -0.44 2.24 -9.20
N LEU A 72 0.85 2.48 -8.92
CA LEU A 72 1.31 3.33 -7.83
C LEU A 72 1.62 4.78 -8.27
N PHE A 73 1.27 5.13 -9.51
CA PHE A 73 1.62 6.42 -10.11
C PHE A 73 1.16 7.62 -9.29
N ALA A 74 -0.08 7.62 -8.77
CA ALA A 74 -0.56 8.72 -7.94
C ALA A 74 0.19 8.82 -6.59
N CYS A 75 0.58 7.69 -6.00
CA CYS A 75 1.38 7.69 -4.78
C CYS A 75 2.73 8.36 -5.06
N MET A 76 3.42 7.93 -6.12
CA MET A 76 4.69 8.50 -6.56
C MET A 76 4.57 10.01 -6.85
N THR A 77 3.54 10.40 -7.59
CA THR A 77 3.29 11.80 -7.99
C THR A 77 3.04 12.70 -6.77
N HIS A 78 2.38 12.18 -5.74
CA HIS A 78 2.04 12.95 -4.55
C HIS A 78 3.01 12.74 -3.38
N GLY A 79 4.01 11.87 -3.53
CA GLY A 79 4.97 11.56 -2.48
C GLY A 79 4.37 10.79 -1.31
N ILE A 80 3.32 9.98 -1.56
CA ILE A 80 2.66 9.18 -0.52
C ILE A 80 3.43 7.87 -0.34
N PRO A 81 4.09 7.62 0.81
CA PRO A 81 4.83 6.39 1.04
C PRO A 81 3.97 5.15 0.87
N VAL A 82 4.56 4.08 0.31
CA VAL A 82 3.87 2.81 0.07
C VAL A 82 4.59 1.69 0.82
N LEU A 83 3.87 0.99 1.70
CA LEU A 83 4.34 -0.18 2.41
C LEU A 83 3.69 -1.44 1.81
N LEU A 84 4.50 -2.35 1.28
CA LEU A 84 4.02 -3.60 0.72
C LEU A 84 4.38 -4.77 1.61
N VAL A 85 3.38 -5.57 1.97
CA VAL A 85 3.55 -6.72 2.84
C VAL A 85 4.03 -7.92 2.04
N ALA A 86 5.18 -8.47 2.43
CA ALA A 86 5.74 -9.73 1.98
C ALA A 86 6.65 -10.30 3.07
N GLU A 87 6.75 -11.62 3.18
CA GLU A 87 7.68 -12.26 4.13
C GLU A 87 9.11 -11.79 3.89
N LYS A 88 9.86 -11.56 4.98
CA LYS A 88 11.24 -11.06 4.91
C LYS A 88 12.15 -11.89 4.01
N ALA A 89 12.00 -13.22 4.03
CA ALA A 89 12.75 -14.14 3.18
C ALA A 89 12.48 -13.95 1.67
N ALA A 90 11.33 -13.38 1.32
CA ALA A 90 10.90 -13.15 -0.06
C ALA A 90 11.20 -11.73 -0.57
N HIS A 91 11.76 -10.83 0.24
CA HIS A 91 11.95 -9.42 -0.13
C HIS A 91 12.79 -9.23 -1.38
N GLU A 92 13.88 -10.00 -1.55
CA GLU A 92 14.71 -9.92 -2.75
C GLU A 92 13.91 -10.29 -4.01
N GLN A 93 13.13 -11.37 -3.95
CA GLN A 93 12.28 -11.79 -5.06
C GLN A 93 11.15 -10.79 -5.33
N ALA A 94 10.56 -10.22 -4.28
CA ALA A 94 9.54 -9.19 -4.38
C ALA A 94 10.08 -7.93 -5.09
N CYS A 95 11.29 -7.48 -4.76
CA CYS A 95 11.94 -6.36 -5.45
C CYS A 95 12.11 -6.63 -6.95
N ARG A 96 12.52 -7.84 -7.34
CA ARG A 96 12.64 -8.22 -8.76
C ARG A 96 11.29 -8.14 -9.48
N LEU A 97 10.21 -8.58 -8.84
CA LEU A 97 8.86 -8.56 -9.41
C LEU A 97 8.28 -7.13 -9.51
N LEU A 98 8.65 -6.26 -8.57
CA LEU A 98 8.22 -4.85 -8.56
C LEU A 98 8.92 -4.02 -9.66
N GLY A 99 10.07 -4.47 -10.15
CA GLY A 99 10.81 -3.77 -11.21
C GLY A 99 11.16 -2.34 -10.80
N GLU A 100 10.81 -1.37 -11.65
CA GLU A 100 11.09 0.05 -11.42
C GLU A 100 10.40 0.60 -10.15
N ALA A 101 9.25 0.04 -9.76
CA ALA A 101 8.55 0.47 -8.57
C ALA A 101 9.27 0.06 -7.26
N ALA A 102 10.21 -0.89 -7.32
CA ALA A 102 10.92 -1.39 -6.14
C ALA A 102 11.66 -0.31 -5.37
N GLY A 103 12.19 0.71 -6.05
CA GLY A 103 12.89 1.83 -5.42
C GLY A 103 11.98 2.80 -4.66
N TYR A 104 10.67 2.73 -4.88
CA TYR A 104 9.68 3.61 -4.27
C TYR A 104 8.96 2.98 -3.08
N VAL A 105 8.84 1.65 -3.07
CA VAL A 105 8.07 0.92 -2.06
C VAL A 105 8.98 0.42 -0.94
N ARG A 106 8.47 0.41 0.30
CA ARG A 106 9.12 -0.27 1.41
C ARG A 106 8.45 -1.63 1.60
N LEU A 107 9.20 -2.71 1.41
CA LEU A 107 8.75 -4.06 1.75
C LEU A 107 8.80 -4.25 3.27
N VAL A 108 7.75 -4.82 3.84
CA VAL A 108 7.61 -5.00 5.28
C VAL A 108 7.10 -6.41 5.57
N ASP A 109 7.69 -7.05 6.58
CA ASP A 109 7.19 -8.33 7.08
C ASP A 109 5.81 -8.13 7.74
N PRO A 110 4.84 -9.06 7.58
CA PRO A 110 3.52 -8.93 8.21
C PRO A 110 3.56 -8.58 9.71
N ALA A 111 4.51 -9.15 10.46
CA ALA A 111 4.63 -8.90 11.90
C ALA A 111 5.13 -7.48 12.24
N GLU A 112 5.81 -6.83 11.30
CA GLU A 112 6.42 -5.51 11.46
C GLU A 112 5.53 -4.38 10.92
N LEU A 113 4.48 -4.70 10.16
CA LEU A 113 3.67 -3.72 9.41
C LEU A 113 3.13 -2.60 10.29
N TYR A 114 2.56 -2.94 11.44
CA TYR A 114 1.97 -1.93 12.34
C TYR A 114 3.02 -0.94 12.86
N ALA A 115 4.20 -1.42 13.25
CA ALA A 115 5.29 -0.56 13.70
C ALA A 115 5.81 0.33 12.55
N ALA A 116 5.94 -0.22 11.35
CA ALA A 116 6.36 0.53 10.17
C ALA A 116 5.35 1.62 9.77
N ILE A 117 4.04 1.38 9.92
CA ILE A 117 3.02 2.41 9.70
C ILE A 117 3.22 3.57 10.67
N LEU A 118 3.38 3.28 11.97
CA LEU A 118 3.57 4.30 13.00
C LEU A 118 4.85 5.11 12.75
N GLU A 119 5.94 4.47 12.34
CA GLU A 119 7.19 5.14 11.97
C GLU A 119 6.99 6.17 10.85
N VAL A 120 6.15 5.86 9.85
CA VAL A 120 5.93 6.72 8.69
C VAL A 120 5.00 7.90 8.99
N ILE A 121 4.03 7.73 9.87
CA ILE A 121 3.00 8.75 10.15
C ILE A 121 3.28 9.61 11.39
N SER A 122 4.36 9.31 12.12
CA SER A 122 4.84 10.10 13.27
C SER A 122 5.64 11.31 12.82
#